data_AF-A0A6G1LBR7-F1
#
_entry.id   AF-A0A6G1LBR7-F1
#
_cell.length_a   1.000
_cell.length_b   1.000
_cell.length_c   1.000
_cell.angle_alpha   90.00
_cell.angle_beta   90.00
_cell.angle_gamma   90.00
#
_symmetry.space_group_name_H-M   'P 1'
#
loop_
_entity.id
_entity.type
_entity.pdbx_description
1 polymer ?
#
loop_
_entity_poly.entity_id
_entity_poly.type
_entity_poly.pdbx_seq_one_letter_code
_entity_poly.pdbx_strand_id
1 'polypeptide(L)'
;MGWLWDSKKPGSSDDAYSKLDPSLRDFLHKESHQKQEETTSQPQQASGIYRSQLGLDNPEQDAQEKPAVPPESQFQDGRYAHLWKNYRPRAEIEAAGKTDQDRMRDIVDAFKDRKAAIGRAAMENCVLEQMAERDCWENGSWSDKLNMCRGPTRQFNRCYTMQSRFLKALGYLSFVRSEEEDEKIQMHADTLYHRMLERERLAEEAEKESLPAPQLPPLIDASATTAALGEDSAFARNRKRALEMGQTGSLSAYAPEKREAILKKIAGMNEREKELELQLIAAESRAHMDLQEKYFERLKAEAEGRADRRERGKETVGDTIKRAWGWDSKQ
;
A
#
# COMPACT_ATOMS: atom_id res chain seq x y z
N MET A 1 -1.19 -3.22 21.00
CA MET A 1 -1.72 -4.39 21.73
C MET A 1 -0.81 -5.58 21.46
N GLY A 2 0.40 -5.56 22.03
CA GLY A 2 1.38 -6.63 21.88
C GLY A 2 1.09 -7.73 22.87
N TRP A 3 0.79 -8.92 22.36
CA TRP A 3 0.65 -10.13 23.15
C TRP A 3 2.04 -10.55 23.64
N LEU A 4 2.27 -10.32 24.93
CA LEU A 4 3.47 -10.70 25.67
C LEU A 4 3.48 -12.22 25.90
N TRP A 5 4.09 -12.95 24.97
CA TRP A 5 4.61 -14.29 25.24
C TRP A 5 6.02 -14.34 24.66
N ASP A 6 6.94 -13.66 25.34
CA ASP A 6 8.37 -13.81 25.12
C ASP A 6 8.78 -15.21 25.58
N SER A 7 9.49 -15.89 24.70
CA SER A 7 9.88 -17.29 24.82
C SER A 7 11.31 -17.35 25.34
N LYS A 8 11.47 -17.80 26.60
CA LYS A 8 12.76 -18.28 27.10
C LYS A 8 12.65 -19.72 27.62
N LYS A 9 13.68 -20.46 27.21
CA LYS A 9 13.93 -21.91 27.26
C LYS A 9 14.14 -22.48 28.69
N PRO A 10 14.24 -23.82 28.84
CA PRO A 10 13.67 -24.60 29.93
C PRO A 10 14.59 -24.70 31.15
N GLY A 11 13.99 -24.79 32.34
CA GLY A 11 14.71 -25.16 33.56
C GLY A 11 14.39 -24.27 34.76
N SER A 12 13.14 -24.25 35.20
CA SER A 12 12.77 -24.01 36.60
C SER A 12 11.28 -24.30 36.73
N SER A 13 10.94 -25.32 37.52
CA SER A 13 9.59 -25.69 37.92
C SER A 13 9.01 -24.63 38.86
N ASP A 14 8.64 -23.49 38.29
CA ASP A 14 8.09 -22.38 39.03
C ASP A 14 6.75 -22.03 38.37
N ASP A 15 5.72 -22.78 38.78
CA ASP A 15 4.38 -22.75 38.22
C ASP A 15 3.89 -21.30 38.11
N ALA A 16 3.69 -20.81 36.88
CA ALA A 16 3.21 -19.45 36.61
C ALA A 16 1.87 -19.14 37.31
N TYR A 17 1.13 -20.19 37.68
CA TYR A 17 -0.08 -20.12 38.50
C TYR A 17 0.18 -19.53 39.89
N SER A 18 1.32 -19.84 40.51
CA SER A 18 1.71 -19.35 41.83
C SER A 18 2.07 -17.86 41.85
N LYS A 19 2.24 -17.24 40.67
CA LYS A 19 2.57 -15.81 40.49
C LYS A 19 1.37 -14.94 40.14
N LEU A 20 0.18 -15.52 39.98
CA LEU A 20 -1.06 -14.77 39.73
C LEU A 20 -1.53 -14.04 41.00
N ASP A 21 -2.23 -12.92 40.85
CA ASP A 21 -2.89 -12.22 41.96
C ASP A 21 -3.83 -13.19 42.72
N PRO A 22 -3.84 -13.21 44.07
CA PRO A 22 -4.72 -14.08 44.85
C PRO A 22 -6.19 -14.04 44.42
N SER A 23 -6.70 -12.86 44.07
CA SER A 23 -8.08 -12.68 43.61
C SER A 23 -8.36 -13.39 42.28
N LEU A 24 -7.35 -13.45 41.40
CA LEU A 24 -7.40 -14.13 40.11
C LEU A 24 -7.26 -15.65 40.26
N ARG A 25 -6.46 -16.10 41.23
CA ARG A 25 -6.38 -17.52 41.59
C ARG A 25 -7.70 -18.02 42.15
N ASP A 26 -8.31 -17.26 43.05
CA ASP A 26 -9.62 -17.61 43.62
C ASP A 26 -10.70 -17.66 42.54
N PHE A 27 -10.68 -16.72 41.59
CA PHE A 27 -11.57 -16.73 40.44
C PHE A 27 -11.36 -17.96 39.55
N LEU A 28 -10.10 -18.25 39.17
CA LEU A 28 -9.77 -19.40 38.35
C LEU A 28 -10.11 -20.72 39.05
N HIS A 29 -9.87 -20.83 40.35
CA HIS A 29 -10.31 -21.97 41.14
C HIS A 29 -11.84 -22.10 41.07
N LYS A 30 -12.57 -21.02 41.35
CA LYS A 30 -14.04 -21.02 41.37
C LYS A 30 -14.65 -21.41 40.02
N GLU A 31 -14.09 -20.96 38.91
CA GLU A 31 -14.54 -21.32 37.55
C GLU A 31 -14.06 -22.71 37.12
N SER A 32 -12.87 -23.16 37.56
CA SER A 32 -12.31 -24.47 37.19
C SER A 32 -13.01 -25.66 37.86
N HIS A 33 -13.74 -25.43 38.96
CA HIS A 33 -14.50 -26.47 39.66
C HIS A 33 -15.90 -26.73 39.08
N GLN A 34 -16.19 -26.32 37.83
CA GLN A 34 -17.20 -27.03 37.02
C GLN A 34 -16.62 -28.35 36.51
N LYS A 35 -16.44 -29.28 37.45
CA LYS A 35 -16.07 -30.66 37.15
C LYS A 35 -17.24 -31.32 36.41
N GLN A 36 -17.04 -31.60 35.12
CA GLN A 36 -17.83 -32.61 34.41
C GLN A 36 -17.86 -33.87 35.28
N GLU A 37 -19.05 -34.32 35.63
CA GLU A 37 -19.24 -35.62 36.27
C GLU A 37 -18.73 -36.69 35.31
N GLU A 38 -17.55 -37.21 35.59
CA GLU A 38 -17.03 -38.44 34.99
C GLU A 38 -17.87 -39.62 35.52
N THR A 39 -18.98 -39.92 34.87
CA THR A 39 -19.60 -41.24 34.99
C THR A 39 -18.67 -42.27 34.36
N THR A 40 -18.04 -43.06 35.23
CA THR A 40 -17.32 -44.28 34.88
C THR A 40 -18.30 -45.24 34.18
N SER A 41 -18.09 -45.52 32.90
CA SER A 41 -18.65 -46.71 32.24
C SER A 41 -17.58 -47.35 31.36
N GLN A 42 -17.41 -48.65 31.55
CA GLN A 42 -16.50 -49.52 30.80
C GLN A 42 -16.85 -49.55 29.30
N PRO A 43 -15.88 -49.90 28.42
CA PRO A 43 -16.04 -49.82 26.98
C PRO A 43 -16.97 -50.92 26.46
N GLN A 44 -18.22 -50.57 26.19
CA GLN A 44 -19.08 -51.36 25.33
C GLN A 44 -19.00 -50.81 23.90
N GLN A 45 -18.54 -51.68 23.00
CA GLN A 45 -18.59 -51.50 21.56
C GLN A 45 -20.01 -51.08 21.15
N ALA A 46 -20.18 -49.82 20.73
CA ALA A 46 -21.37 -49.35 20.04
C ALA A 46 -20.97 -48.96 18.62
N SER A 47 -21.05 -49.97 17.76
CA SER A 47 -21.07 -49.87 16.31
C SER A 47 -22.13 -48.88 15.82
N GLY A 48 -21.74 -48.00 14.90
CA GLY A 48 -22.61 -47.49 13.83
C GLY A 48 -23.55 -46.30 14.12
N ILE A 49 -23.97 -46.05 15.36
CA ILE A 49 -25.09 -45.09 15.59
C ILE A 49 -24.64 -43.62 15.69
N TYR A 50 -23.44 -43.34 16.21
CA TYR A 50 -22.94 -41.97 16.28
C TYR A 50 -22.51 -41.39 14.93
N ARG A 51 -22.13 -42.26 13.98
CA ARG A 51 -21.72 -41.85 12.62
C ARG A 51 -22.93 -41.42 11.77
N SER A 52 -24.06 -42.09 11.94
CA SER A 52 -25.30 -41.77 11.25
C SER A 52 -25.99 -40.51 11.78
N GLN A 53 -25.83 -40.19 13.08
CA GLN A 53 -26.31 -38.90 13.64
C GLN A 53 -25.52 -37.68 13.16
N LEU A 54 -24.27 -37.86 12.76
CA LEU A 54 -23.41 -36.79 12.20
C LEU A 54 -23.52 -36.66 10.67
N GLY A 55 -24.39 -37.45 10.02
CA GLY A 55 -24.56 -37.40 8.56
C GLY A 55 -23.32 -37.83 7.76
N LEU A 56 -22.44 -38.64 8.34
CA LEU A 56 -21.17 -39.10 7.73
C LEU A 56 -21.30 -40.40 6.92
N ASP A 57 -22.54 -40.86 6.69
CA ASP A 57 -22.86 -42.07 5.96
C ASP A 57 -23.54 -41.73 4.63
N ASN A 58 -22.81 -41.08 3.72
CA ASN A 58 -23.10 -41.16 2.29
C ASN A 58 -21.84 -40.85 1.46
N PRO A 59 -21.32 -41.81 0.69
CA PRO A 59 -20.43 -41.51 -0.42
C PRO A 59 -21.32 -41.18 -1.63
N GLU A 60 -21.84 -39.95 -1.70
CA GLU A 60 -22.38 -39.45 -2.97
C GLU A 60 -21.23 -38.91 -3.81
N GLN A 61 -20.88 -39.72 -4.81
CA GLN A 61 -20.13 -39.31 -5.98
C GLN A 61 -20.97 -38.35 -6.82
N ASP A 62 -20.25 -37.37 -7.40
CA ASP A 62 -20.61 -36.49 -8.51
C ASP A 62 -21.62 -35.36 -8.29
N ALA A 63 -21.06 -34.18 -7.97
CA ALA A 63 -21.50 -32.91 -8.54
C ALA A 63 -20.32 -31.90 -8.61
N GLN A 64 -19.74 -31.77 -9.81
CA GLN A 64 -19.04 -30.60 -10.36
C GLN A 64 -18.11 -29.76 -9.44
N GLU A 65 -16.81 -29.87 -9.73
CA GLU A 65 -15.68 -28.94 -9.51
C GLU A 65 -16.01 -27.52 -9.01
N LYS A 66 -16.52 -27.39 -7.79
CA LYS A 66 -16.49 -26.14 -7.03
C LYS A 66 -16.00 -26.47 -5.63
N PRO A 67 -14.95 -25.79 -5.14
CA PRO A 67 -14.45 -26.06 -3.81
C PRO A 67 -15.57 -25.81 -2.79
N ALA A 68 -15.81 -26.81 -1.92
CA ALA A 68 -16.89 -26.78 -0.91
C ALA A 68 -16.70 -25.68 0.15
N VAL A 69 -15.51 -25.08 0.18
CA VAL A 69 -15.08 -24.02 1.08
C VAL A 69 -14.23 -23.01 0.31
N PRO A 70 -14.17 -21.74 0.75
CA PRO A 70 -13.32 -20.73 0.13
C PRO A 70 -11.82 -21.08 0.24
N PRO A 71 -10.97 -20.53 -0.65
CA PRO A 71 -9.52 -20.72 -0.58
C PRO A 71 -8.92 -20.15 0.72
N GLU A 72 -9.57 -19.19 1.36
CA GLU A 72 -9.19 -18.63 2.66
C GLU A 72 -9.41 -19.61 3.82
N SER A 73 -10.13 -20.71 3.58
CA SER A 73 -10.31 -21.74 4.59
C SER A 73 -9.04 -22.58 4.76
N GLN A 74 -8.66 -22.79 6.02
CA GLN A 74 -7.50 -23.63 6.36
C GLN A 74 -7.71 -25.11 6.01
N PHE A 75 -8.96 -25.56 5.97
CA PHE A 75 -9.33 -26.96 5.73
C PHE A 75 -10.19 -27.08 4.48
N GLN A 76 -9.56 -27.47 3.38
CA GLN A 76 -10.20 -27.62 2.08
C GLN A 76 -11.12 -28.85 1.98
N ASP A 77 -11.05 -29.76 2.96
CA ASP A 77 -11.83 -31.02 3.01
C ASP A 77 -13.35 -30.83 3.21
N GLY A 78 -13.85 -29.59 3.25
CA GLY A 78 -15.29 -29.31 3.42
C GLY A 78 -15.85 -29.53 4.83
N ARG A 79 -15.05 -30.02 5.79
CA ARG A 79 -15.48 -30.28 7.19
C ARG A 79 -16.14 -29.08 7.87
N TYR A 80 -15.66 -27.88 7.57
CA TYR A 80 -16.17 -26.63 8.14
C TYR A 80 -17.05 -25.82 7.16
N ALA A 81 -17.51 -26.42 6.06
CA ALA A 81 -18.31 -25.74 5.06
C ALA A 81 -19.55 -25.05 5.65
N HIS A 82 -20.16 -25.64 6.69
CA HIS A 82 -21.31 -25.06 7.38
C HIS A 82 -21.01 -23.71 8.06
N LEU A 83 -19.79 -23.46 8.53
CA LEU A 83 -19.38 -22.16 9.09
C LEU A 83 -19.25 -21.09 8.00
N TRP A 84 -18.80 -21.51 6.81
CA TRP A 84 -18.62 -20.62 5.67
C TRP A 84 -19.92 -20.25 4.96
N LYS A 85 -20.99 -21.07 5.08
CA LYS A 85 -22.28 -20.82 4.41
C LYS A 85 -22.85 -19.41 4.66
N ASN A 86 -22.68 -18.89 5.88
CA ASN A 86 -23.20 -17.58 6.27
C ASN A 86 -22.08 -16.59 6.60
N TYR A 87 -20.82 -16.98 6.44
CA TYR A 87 -19.70 -16.10 6.72
C TYR A 87 -19.66 -14.98 5.69
N ARG A 88 -19.61 -13.75 6.18
CA ARG A 88 -19.31 -12.58 5.35
C ARG A 88 -17.98 -12.02 5.83
N PRO A 89 -16.98 -11.89 4.94
CA PRO A 89 -15.75 -11.19 5.26
C PRO A 89 -16.05 -9.82 5.85
N ARG A 90 -15.28 -9.42 6.86
CA ARG A 90 -15.44 -8.12 7.52
C ARG A 90 -15.43 -6.96 6.51
N ALA A 91 -14.57 -7.06 5.49
CA ALA A 91 -14.49 -6.07 4.41
C ALA A 91 -15.83 -5.91 3.65
N GLU A 92 -16.58 -6.98 3.43
CA GLU A 92 -17.89 -6.92 2.78
C GLU A 92 -18.95 -6.29 3.68
N ILE A 93 -18.93 -6.62 4.97
CA ILE A 93 -19.85 -6.04 5.96
C ILE A 93 -19.63 -4.53 6.06
N GLU A 94 -18.36 -4.11 6.16
CA GLU A 94 -18.00 -2.69 6.18
C GLU A 94 -18.34 -2.02 4.86
N ALA A 95 -18.11 -2.65 3.71
CA ALA A 95 -18.44 -2.10 2.39
C ALA A 95 -19.96 -1.96 2.14
N ALA A 96 -20.77 -2.85 2.72
CA ALA A 96 -22.22 -2.83 2.61
C ALA A 96 -22.85 -1.65 3.36
N GLY A 97 -22.25 -1.22 4.47
CA GLY A 97 -22.72 -0.07 5.26
C GLY A 97 -22.26 1.30 4.74
N LYS A 98 -21.29 1.35 3.82
CA LYS A 98 -20.71 2.59 3.32
C LYS A 98 -21.62 3.32 2.36
N THR A 99 -21.78 4.63 2.58
CA THR A 99 -22.41 5.52 1.61
C THR A 99 -21.49 5.75 0.41
N ASP A 100 -22.04 6.24 -0.71
CA ASP A 100 -21.23 6.58 -1.88
C ASP A 100 -20.19 7.66 -1.55
N GLN A 101 -20.52 8.60 -0.67
CA GLN A 101 -19.55 9.60 -0.18
C GLN A 101 -18.41 8.96 0.61
N ASP A 102 -18.69 7.97 1.45
CA ASP A 102 -17.65 7.27 2.20
C ASP A 102 -16.72 6.49 1.27
N ARG A 103 -17.27 5.86 0.21
CA ARG A 103 -16.47 5.18 -0.82
C ARG A 103 -15.56 6.14 -1.59
N MET A 104 -16.03 7.37 -1.85
CA MET A 104 -15.18 8.40 -2.47
C MET A 104 -14.08 8.89 -1.51
N ARG A 105 -14.41 9.03 -0.22
CA ARG A 105 -13.41 9.35 0.82
C ARG A 105 -12.36 8.26 0.93
N ASP A 106 -12.74 6.99 0.91
CA ASP A 106 -11.82 5.85 0.96
C ASP A 106 -10.75 5.93 -0.14
N ILE A 107 -11.10 6.35 -1.36
CA ILE A 107 -10.13 6.52 -2.46
C ILE A 107 -9.11 7.61 -2.14
N VAL A 108 -9.61 8.75 -1.63
CA VAL A 108 -8.76 9.90 -1.28
C VAL A 108 -7.87 9.56 -0.09
N ASP A 109 -8.40 8.88 0.92
CA ASP A 109 -7.67 8.51 2.12
C ASP A 109 -6.64 7.41 1.81
N ALA A 110 -6.99 6.39 1.01
CA ALA A 110 -6.01 5.43 0.50
C ALA A 110 -4.87 6.11 -0.28
N PHE A 111 -5.17 7.16 -1.06
CA PHE A 111 -4.14 7.95 -1.73
C PHE A 111 -3.27 8.74 -0.76
N LYS A 112 -3.85 9.36 0.27
CA LYS A 112 -3.10 10.07 1.32
C LYS A 112 -2.21 9.11 2.11
N ASP A 113 -2.70 7.92 2.44
CA ASP A 113 -1.95 6.90 3.17
C ASP A 113 -0.72 6.45 2.38
N ARG A 114 -0.87 6.25 1.07
CA ARG A 114 0.29 5.96 0.20
C ARG A 114 1.24 7.15 0.07
N LYS A 115 0.71 8.36 0.00
CA LYS A 115 1.53 9.57 0.03
C LYS A 115 2.34 9.67 1.33
N ALA A 116 1.78 9.27 2.46
CA ALA A 116 2.48 9.19 3.73
C ALA A 116 3.51 8.03 3.75
N ALA A 117 3.20 6.90 3.12
CA ALA A 117 4.12 5.77 2.99
C ALA A 117 5.40 6.12 2.20
N ILE A 118 5.30 6.98 1.17
CA ILE A 118 6.48 7.50 0.47
C ILE A 118 7.46 8.17 1.42
N GLY A 119 6.97 8.95 2.39
CA GLY A 119 7.84 9.60 3.37
C GLY A 119 8.61 8.59 4.21
N ARG A 120 7.97 7.48 4.62
CA ARG A 120 8.63 6.41 5.36
C ARG A 120 9.69 5.70 4.52
N ALA A 121 9.33 5.26 3.31
CA ALA A 121 10.27 4.61 2.39
C ALA A 121 11.45 5.52 1.99
N ALA A 122 11.20 6.83 1.81
CA ALA A 122 12.26 7.79 1.54
C ALA A 122 13.22 7.95 2.73
N MET A 123 12.71 7.96 3.97
CA MET A 123 13.57 7.99 5.17
C MET A 123 14.41 6.71 5.30
N GLU A 124 13.83 5.55 5.00
CA GLU A 124 14.54 4.27 5.03
C GLU A 124 15.72 4.25 4.05
N ASN A 125 15.54 4.77 2.83
CA ASN A 125 16.63 4.92 1.87
C ASN A 125 17.67 5.96 2.32
N CYS A 126 17.27 6.99 3.06
CA CYS A 126 18.13 8.08 3.52
C CYS A 126 18.64 7.90 4.95
N VAL A 127 18.61 6.67 5.49
CA VAL A 127 18.94 6.41 6.90
C VAL A 127 20.36 6.87 7.27
N LEU A 128 21.33 6.74 6.37
CA LEU A 128 22.70 7.16 6.61
C LEU A 128 22.82 8.69 6.75
N GLU A 129 22.12 9.43 5.89
CA GLU A 129 22.08 10.90 5.96
C GLU A 129 21.33 11.37 7.21
N GLN A 130 20.27 10.65 7.59
CA GLN A 130 19.54 10.91 8.82
C GLN A 130 20.41 10.66 10.05
N MET A 131 21.23 9.60 10.04
CA MET A 131 22.20 9.32 11.10
C MET A 131 23.26 10.43 11.16
N ALA A 132 23.83 10.85 10.04
CA ALA A 132 24.81 11.95 9.99
C ALA A 132 24.24 13.27 10.53
N GLU A 133 22.97 13.58 10.22
CA GLU A 133 22.28 14.73 10.79
C GLU A 133 22.15 14.61 12.32
N ARG A 134 21.69 13.45 12.81
CA ARG A 134 21.58 13.19 14.25
C ARG A 134 22.92 13.24 14.97
N ASP A 135 23.96 12.66 14.39
CA ASP A 135 25.30 12.65 14.93
C ASP A 135 25.86 14.07 15.04
N CYS A 136 25.51 14.99 14.13
CA CYS A 136 25.88 16.39 14.27
C CYS A 136 25.20 17.06 15.47
N TRP A 137 23.92 16.78 15.71
CA TRP A 137 23.19 17.35 16.86
C TRP A 137 23.68 16.78 18.20
N GLU A 138 23.94 15.48 18.25
CA GLU A 138 24.37 14.79 19.45
C GLU A 138 25.86 15.06 19.72
N ASN A 139 26.73 14.72 18.76
CA ASN A 139 28.18 14.65 18.91
C ASN A 139 28.96 15.74 18.14
N GLY A 140 28.30 16.63 17.40
CA GLY A 140 28.95 17.64 16.57
C GLY A 140 29.71 18.73 17.32
N SER A 141 30.58 19.44 16.61
CA SER A 141 31.36 20.55 17.16
C SER A 141 30.45 21.73 17.54
N TRP A 142 30.93 22.63 18.43
CA TRP A 142 30.16 23.82 18.78
C TRP A 142 29.88 24.69 17.53
N SER A 143 30.84 24.83 16.61
CA SER A 143 30.62 25.56 15.36
C SER A 143 29.52 24.95 14.49
N ASP A 144 29.40 23.62 14.46
CA ASP A 144 28.36 22.94 13.68
C ASP A 144 26.98 23.15 14.31
N LYS A 145 26.89 23.05 15.64
CA LYS A 145 25.66 23.33 16.40
C LYS A 145 25.22 24.80 16.27
N LEU A 146 26.17 25.74 16.26
CA LEU A 146 25.89 27.17 16.03
C LEU A 146 25.36 27.41 14.61
N ASN A 147 25.85 26.66 13.63
CA ASN A 147 25.34 26.67 12.26
C ASN A 147 24.14 25.74 12.05
N MET A 148 23.52 25.24 13.12
CA MET A 148 22.35 24.36 13.07
C MET A 148 22.52 23.12 12.17
N CYS A 149 23.73 22.54 12.15
CA CYS A 149 24.03 21.35 11.35
C CYS A 149 23.64 21.47 9.86
N ARG A 150 23.72 22.68 9.28
CA ARG A 150 23.30 22.98 7.91
C ARG A 150 23.83 22.02 6.83
N GLY A 151 25.06 21.52 6.97
CA GLY A 151 25.66 20.57 6.02
C GLY A 151 24.89 19.24 5.98
N PRO A 152 24.94 18.45 7.07
CA PRO A 152 24.17 17.21 7.19
C PRO A 152 22.67 17.39 6.94
N THR A 153 22.06 18.45 7.48
CA THR A 153 20.64 18.76 7.23
C THR A 153 20.35 18.99 5.74
N ARG A 154 21.25 19.65 4.99
CA ARG A 154 21.07 19.84 3.54
C ARG A 154 21.19 18.51 2.78
N GLN A 155 22.12 17.64 3.18
CA GLN A 155 22.29 16.32 2.57
C GLN A 155 21.07 15.43 2.82
N PHE A 156 20.58 15.36 4.06
CA PHE A 156 19.35 14.65 4.40
C PHE A 156 18.14 15.17 3.61
N ASN A 157 17.90 16.49 3.61
CA ASN A 157 16.77 17.07 2.89
C ASN A 157 16.83 16.81 1.37
N ARG A 158 18.04 16.82 0.79
CA ARG A 158 18.25 16.49 -0.61
C ARG A 158 17.92 15.03 -0.89
N CYS A 159 18.48 14.11 -0.10
CA CYS A 159 18.20 12.68 -0.21
C CYS A 159 16.70 12.42 -0.09
N TYR A 160 16.08 12.92 0.97
CA TYR A 160 14.65 12.72 1.24
C TYR A 160 13.76 13.24 0.12
N THR A 161 14.07 14.44 -0.40
CA THR A 161 13.29 15.05 -1.50
C THR A 161 13.45 14.26 -2.79
N MET A 162 14.67 13.87 -3.17
CA MET A 162 14.91 13.13 -4.41
C MET A 162 14.35 11.71 -4.34
N GLN A 163 14.56 11.00 -3.23
CA GLN A 163 13.98 9.67 -3.01
C GLN A 163 12.46 9.70 -3.04
N SER A 164 11.82 10.67 -2.39
CA SER A 164 10.36 10.85 -2.46
C SER A 164 9.87 11.02 -3.89
N ARG A 165 10.65 11.68 -4.76
CA ARG A 165 10.29 11.88 -6.17
C ARG A 165 10.55 10.65 -7.02
N PHE A 166 11.64 9.92 -6.80
CA PHE A 166 11.88 8.64 -7.47
C PHE A 166 10.80 7.62 -7.12
N LEU A 167 10.44 7.47 -5.84
CA LEU A 167 9.36 6.57 -5.41
C LEU A 167 8.04 6.90 -6.13
N LYS A 168 7.65 8.18 -6.19
CA LYS A 168 6.47 8.60 -6.95
C LYS A 168 6.57 8.26 -8.44
N ALA A 169 7.73 8.53 -9.04
CA ALA A 169 7.98 8.29 -10.46
C ALA A 169 7.92 6.80 -10.82
N LEU A 170 8.40 5.94 -9.93
CA LEU A 170 8.37 4.49 -10.09
C LEU A 170 7.00 3.85 -9.79
N GLY A 171 6.00 4.66 -9.40
CA GLY A 171 4.64 4.19 -9.23
C GLY A 171 4.26 3.82 -7.80
N TYR A 172 5.00 4.29 -6.79
CA TYR A 172 4.69 4.00 -5.37
C TYR A 172 3.32 4.55 -4.93
N LEU A 173 2.72 5.46 -5.71
CA LEU A 173 1.35 5.95 -5.49
C LEU A 173 0.25 5.01 -6.05
N SER A 174 0.61 4.00 -6.86
CA SER A 174 -0.37 3.13 -7.52
C SER A 174 -1.16 2.28 -6.52
N PHE A 175 -2.38 1.91 -6.91
CA PHE A 175 -3.33 1.23 -6.02
C PHE A 175 -3.16 -0.27 -5.89
N VAL A 176 -2.53 -0.90 -6.86
CA VAL A 176 -2.42 -2.36 -6.94
C VAL A 176 -0.95 -2.69 -6.85
N ARG A 177 -0.44 -2.92 -5.64
CA ARG A 177 0.97 -3.28 -5.42
C ARG A 177 1.06 -4.33 -4.31
N SER A 178 1.97 -5.28 -4.47
CA SER A 178 2.36 -6.21 -3.41
C SER A 178 3.52 -5.62 -2.60
N GLU A 179 3.74 -6.16 -1.39
CA GLU A 179 4.89 -5.77 -0.57
C GLU A 179 6.23 -6.01 -1.29
N GLU A 180 6.33 -7.12 -2.04
CA GLU A 180 7.51 -7.40 -2.87
C GLU A 180 7.75 -6.34 -3.96
N GLU A 181 6.68 -5.78 -4.52
CA GLU A 181 6.79 -4.70 -5.50
C GLU A 181 7.27 -3.41 -4.84
N ASP A 182 6.80 -3.12 -3.62
CA ASP A 182 7.20 -1.95 -2.83
C ASP A 182 8.70 -1.99 -2.51
N GLU A 183 9.21 -3.14 -2.10
CA GLU A 183 10.65 -3.34 -1.84
C GLU A 183 11.49 -3.15 -3.11
N LYS A 184 11.06 -3.74 -4.25
CA LYS A 184 11.77 -3.55 -5.54
C LYS A 184 11.80 -2.09 -5.96
N ILE A 185 10.68 -1.38 -5.83
CA ILE A 185 10.60 0.06 -6.12
C ILE A 185 11.54 0.83 -5.21
N GLN A 186 11.56 0.52 -3.91
CA GLN A 186 12.41 1.19 -2.93
C GLN A 186 13.90 1.00 -3.21
N MET A 187 14.32 -0.23 -3.47
CA MET A 187 15.71 -0.56 -3.85
C MET A 187 16.12 0.09 -5.17
N HIS A 188 15.21 0.15 -6.14
CA HIS A 188 15.49 0.79 -7.42
C HIS A 188 15.56 2.31 -7.30
N ALA A 189 14.70 2.93 -6.48
CA ALA A 189 14.77 4.36 -6.17
C ALA A 189 16.13 4.73 -5.58
N ASP A 190 16.64 3.89 -4.67
CA ASP A 190 17.97 4.08 -4.10
C ASP A 190 19.09 3.96 -5.13
N THR A 191 18.99 2.98 -6.02
CA THR A 191 19.93 2.83 -7.14
C THR A 191 19.92 4.07 -8.05
N LEU A 192 18.75 4.65 -8.33
CA LEU A 192 18.63 5.87 -9.13
C LEU A 192 19.24 7.08 -8.44
N TYR A 193 19.09 7.19 -7.12
CA TYR A 193 19.71 8.25 -6.33
C TYR A 193 21.23 8.20 -6.39
N HIS A 194 21.84 7.04 -6.22
CA HIS A 194 23.30 6.88 -6.33
C HIS A 194 23.80 7.18 -7.75
N ARG A 195 23.09 6.71 -8.79
CA ARG A 195 23.40 7.06 -10.18
C ARG A 195 23.31 8.56 -10.44
N MET A 196 22.37 9.25 -9.82
CA MET A 196 22.26 10.71 -9.91
C MET A 196 23.49 11.38 -9.29
N LEU A 197 23.91 10.97 -8.10
CA LEU A 197 25.12 11.51 -7.44
C LEU A 197 26.39 11.26 -8.27
N GLU A 198 26.52 10.08 -8.88
CA GLU A 198 27.64 9.77 -9.77
C GLU A 198 27.67 10.70 -10.99
N ARG A 199 26.52 10.97 -11.60
CA ARG A 199 26.41 11.87 -12.77
C ARG A 199 26.82 13.30 -12.41
N GLU A 200 26.41 13.77 -11.24
CA GLU A 200 26.77 15.10 -10.75
C GLU A 200 28.25 15.19 -10.46
N ARG A 201 28.84 14.17 -9.80
CA ARG A 201 30.28 14.12 -9.55
C ARG A 201 31.08 14.18 -10.85
N LEU A 202 30.70 13.38 -11.84
CA LEU A 202 31.34 13.40 -13.17
C LEU A 202 31.18 14.75 -13.87
N ALA A 203 30.05 15.43 -13.68
CA ALA A 203 29.83 16.77 -14.21
C ALA A 203 30.74 17.81 -13.53
N GLU A 204 30.84 17.77 -12.20
CA GLU A 204 31.73 18.65 -11.45
C GLU A 204 33.21 18.41 -11.79
N GLU A 205 33.62 17.15 -11.99
CA GLU A 205 34.97 16.79 -12.44
C GLU A 205 35.25 17.35 -13.85
N ALA A 206 34.31 17.18 -14.79
CA ALA A 206 34.43 17.76 -16.13
C ALA A 206 34.47 19.30 -16.12
N GLU A 207 33.68 19.95 -15.27
CA GLU A 207 33.72 21.41 -15.10
C GLU A 207 35.06 21.88 -14.53
N LYS A 208 35.62 21.17 -13.53
CA LYS A 208 36.96 21.46 -12.98
C LYS A 208 38.05 21.30 -14.04
N GLU A 209 37.92 20.32 -14.92
CA GLU A 209 38.84 20.06 -16.03
C GLU A 209 38.54 20.90 -17.28
N SER A 210 37.50 21.75 -17.26
CA SER A 210 37.02 22.54 -18.40
C SER A 210 36.68 21.69 -19.64
N LEU A 211 36.30 20.43 -19.44
CA LEU A 211 35.85 19.51 -20.48
C LEU A 211 34.31 19.57 -20.62
N PRO A 212 33.76 19.34 -21.82
CA PRO A 212 32.32 19.22 -21.99
C PRO A 212 31.84 18.01 -21.19
N ALA A 213 30.87 18.23 -20.30
CA ALA A 213 30.44 17.19 -19.42
C ALA A 213 29.76 16.02 -20.19
N PRO A 214 29.94 14.76 -19.76
CA PRO A 214 29.56 13.58 -20.54
C PRO A 214 28.06 13.52 -20.83
N GLN A 215 27.69 13.07 -22.04
CA GLN A 215 26.31 12.76 -22.39
C GLN A 215 25.96 11.38 -21.81
N LEU A 216 25.09 11.37 -20.80
CA LEU A 216 24.66 10.16 -20.12
C LEU A 216 23.21 9.86 -20.51
N PRO A 217 22.80 8.57 -20.57
CA PRO A 217 21.42 8.21 -20.86
C PRO A 217 20.44 8.83 -19.83
N PRO A 218 19.14 8.92 -20.13
CA PRO A 218 18.15 9.41 -19.17
C PRO A 218 18.25 8.66 -17.84
N LEU A 219 17.99 9.34 -16.72
CA LEU A 219 18.15 8.73 -15.40
C LEU A 219 17.12 7.61 -15.20
N ILE A 220 15.88 7.88 -15.60
CA ILE A 220 14.80 6.91 -15.61
C ILE A 220 14.62 6.42 -17.04
N ASP A 221 15.46 5.48 -17.46
CA ASP A 221 15.25 4.78 -18.72
C ASP A 221 14.09 3.79 -18.58
N ALA A 222 13.11 3.87 -19.46
CA ALA A 222 11.92 3.04 -19.39
C ALA A 222 12.24 1.55 -19.57
N SER A 223 13.18 1.21 -20.44
CA SER A 223 13.53 -0.19 -20.70
C SER A 223 14.25 -0.81 -19.50
N ALA A 224 15.25 -0.11 -18.95
CA ALA A 224 15.97 -0.54 -17.77
C ALA A 224 15.08 -0.59 -16.52
N THR A 225 14.17 0.37 -16.36
CA THR A 225 13.25 0.44 -15.21
C THR A 225 12.22 -0.70 -15.27
N THR A 226 11.64 -0.98 -16.43
CA THR A 226 10.74 -2.13 -16.59
C THR A 226 11.48 -3.46 -16.38
N ALA A 227 12.72 -3.58 -16.84
CA ALA A 227 13.54 -4.78 -16.58
C ALA A 227 13.83 -4.98 -15.09
N ALA A 228 14.05 -3.89 -14.34
CA ALA A 228 14.34 -3.96 -12.89
C ALA A 228 13.09 -4.25 -12.04
N LEU A 229 11.94 -3.66 -12.39
CA LEU A 229 10.70 -3.79 -11.61
C LEU A 229 9.80 -4.94 -12.08
N GLY A 230 9.98 -5.40 -13.32
CA GLY A 230 9.14 -6.39 -13.98
C GLY A 230 8.09 -5.77 -14.91
N GLU A 231 7.66 -6.55 -15.90
CA GLU A 231 6.63 -6.17 -16.89
C GLU A 231 5.26 -5.91 -16.26
N ASP A 232 4.95 -6.60 -15.16
CA ASP A 232 3.70 -6.43 -14.44
C ASP A 232 3.75 -5.34 -13.37
N SER A 233 4.84 -4.58 -13.23
CA SER A 233 4.97 -3.51 -12.22
C SER A 233 4.02 -2.33 -12.45
N ALA A 234 3.74 -1.57 -11.40
CA ALA A 234 2.99 -0.31 -11.44
C ALA A 234 3.59 0.68 -12.43
N PHE A 235 4.92 0.78 -12.49
CA PHE A 235 5.60 1.58 -13.48
C PHE A 235 5.24 1.17 -14.91
N ALA A 236 5.35 -0.13 -15.23
CA ALA A 236 5.09 -0.66 -16.56
C ALA A 236 3.60 -0.51 -16.95
N ARG A 237 2.68 -0.85 -16.04
CA ARG A 237 1.22 -0.69 -16.25
C ARG A 237 0.85 0.77 -16.49
N ASN A 238 1.35 1.69 -15.67
CA ASN A 238 1.03 3.11 -15.77
C ASN A 238 1.62 3.73 -17.04
N ARG A 239 2.80 3.27 -17.46
CA ARG A 239 3.42 3.68 -18.73
C ARG A 239 2.63 3.16 -19.93
N LYS A 240 2.22 1.89 -19.93
CA LYS A 240 1.42 1.32 -21.02
C LYS A 240 0.10 2.08 -21.18
N ARG A 241 -0.60 2.33 -20.07
CA ARG A 241 -1.82 3.16 -20.05
C ARG A 241 -1.59 4.57 -20.58
N ALA A 242 -0.50 5.22 -20.17
CA ALA A 242 -0.18 6.56 -20.66
C ALA A 242 0.03 6.59 -22.18
N LEU A 243 0.68 5.56 -22.74
CA LEU A 243 0.86 5.42 -24.19
C LEU A 243 -0.48 5.17 -24.90
N GLU A 244 -1.36 4.33 -24.35
CA GLU A 244 -2.72 4.08 -24.87
C GLU A 244 -3.56 5.37 -24.90
N MET A 245 -3.38 6.25 -23.91
CA MET A 245 -4.02 7.57 -23.84
C MET A 245 -3.31 8.66 -24.68
N GLY A 246 -2.28 8.30 -25.46
CA GLY A 246 -1.53 9.24 -26.29
C GLY A 246 -0.65 10.22 -25.51
N GLN A 247 -0.40 9.99 -24.23
CA GLN A 247 0.47 10.82 -23.40
C GLN A 247 1.92 10.34 -23.52
N THR A 248 2.68 11.00 -24.39
CA THR A 248 4.10 10.71 -24.63
C THR A 248 5.04 11.34 -23.60
N GLY A 249 4.51 12.10 -22.63
CA GLY A 249 5.30 12.81 -21.61
C GLY A 249 5.84 14.17 -22.07
N SER A 250 5.43 14.65 -23.26
CA SER A 250 5.75 16.00 -23.73
C SER A 250 5.01 17.08 -22.92
N LEU A 251 5.59 18.27 -22.82
CA LEU A 251 4.96 19.45 -22.18
C LEU A 251 3.60 19.82 -22.80
N SER A 252 3.36 19.43 -24.05
CA SER A 252 2.10 19.64 -24.76
C SER A 252 0.94 18.82 -24.19
N ALA A 253 1.21 17.69 -23.53
CA ALA A 253 0.19 16.83 -22.95
C ALA A 253 -0.48 17.44 -21.69
N TYR A 254 0.12 18.48 -21.11
CA TYR A 254 -0.43 19.15 -19.94
C TYR A 254 -1.35 20.31 -20.30
N ALA A 255 -2.37 20.52 -19.46
CA ALA A 255 -3.22 21.70 -19.44
C ALA A 255 -2.36 23.00 -19.40
N PRO A 256 -2.83 24.11 -19.99
CA PRO A 256 -2.03 25.34 -20.14
C PRO A 256 -1.51 25.87 -18.80
N GLU A 257 -2.36 25.90 -17.76
CA GLU A 257 -1.97 26.34 -16.42
C GLU A 257 -0.85 25.48 -15.82
N LYS A 258 -0.94 24.15 -15.96
CA LYS A 258 0.09 23.22 -15.50
C LYS A 258 1.38 23.41 -16.30
N ARG A 259 1.28 23.61 -17.61
CA ARG A 259 2.44 23.86 -18.47
C ARG A 259 3.20 25.11 -18.05
N GLU A 260 2.51 26.22 -17.80
CA GLU A 260 3.14 27.45 -17.32
C GLU A 260 3.81 27.25 -15.96
N ALA A 261 3.17 26.53 -15.04
CA ALA A 261 3.77 26.20 -13.75
C ALA A 261 5.04 25.34 -13.90
N ILE A 262 5.05 24.39 -14.84
CA ILE A 262 6.25 23.58 -15.14
C ILE A 262 7.35 24.47 -15.73
N LEU A 263 7.01 25.31 -16.72
CA LEU A 263 7.96 26.25 -17.35
C LEU A 263 8.60 27.19 -16.32
N LYS A 264 7.80 27.73 -15.38
CA LYS A 264 8.31 28.57 -14.28
C LYS A 264 9.28 27.82 -13.37
N LYS A 265 9.00 26.55 -13.06
CA LYS A 265 9.89 25.71 -12.23
C LYS A 265 11.22 25.43 -12.91
N ILE A 266 11.20 25.14 -14.22
CA ILE A 266 12.42 24.78 -14.97
C ILE A 266 13.21 26.00 -15.48
N ALA A 267 12.70 27.23 -15.33
CA ALA A 267 13.31 28.43 -15.92
C ALA A 267 14.74 28.71 -15.42
N GLY A 268 15.06 28.34 -14.17
CA GLY A 268 16.37 28.58 -13.54
C GLY A 268 17.28 27.36 -13.39
N MET A 269 16.89 26.22 -13.96
CA MET A 269 17.63 24.95 -13.82
C MET A 269 18.62 24.75 -14.97
N ASN A 270 19.66 23.94 -14.76
CA ASN A 270 20.56 23.50 -15.83
C ASN A 270 19.85 22.52 -16.77
N GLU A 271 20.29 22.37 -18.03
CA GLU A 271 19.61 21.53 -19.04
C GLU A 271 19.33 20.10 -18.55
N ARG A 272 20.29 19.50 -17.84
CA ARG A 272 20.17 18.16 -17.24
C ARG A 272 19.16 18.10 -16.10
N GLU A 273 19.16 19.12 -15.25
CA GLU A 273 18.19 19.25 -14.17
C GLU A 273 16.78 19.42 -14.77
N LYS A 274 16.64 20.20 -15.85
CA LYS A 274 15.37 20.33 -16.57
C LYS A 274 14.90 18.98 -17.11
N GLU A 275 15.78 18.20 -17.73
CA GLU A 275 15.43 16.88 -18.24
C GLU A 275 14.95 15.95 -17.12
N LEU A 276 15.71 15.89 -16.03
CA LEU A 276 15.35 15.09 -14.85
C LEU A 276 14.00 15.52 -14.27
N GLU A 277 13.78 16.82 -14.13
CA GLU A 277 12.54 17.40 -13.62
C GLU A 277 11.35 17.05 -14.51
N LEU A 278 11.51 17.16 -15.82
CA LEU A 278 10.48 16.77 -16.79
C LEU A 278 10.17 15.27 -16.72
N GLN A 279 11.18 14.41 -16.60
CA GLN A 279 11.00 12.96 -16.42
C GLN A 279 10.22 12.65 -15.15
N LEU A 280 10.59 13.29 -14.02
CA LEU A 280 9.91 13.10 -12.74
C LEU A 280 8.47 13.61 -12.77
N ILE A 281 8.21 14.76 -13.41
CA ILE A 281 6.86 15.31 -13.56
C ILE A 281 6.00 14.40 -14.43
N ALA A 282 6.54 13.91 -15.55
CA ALA A 282 5.85 12.96 -16.42
C ALA A 282 5.56 11.63 -15.74
N ALA A 283 6.45 11.16 -14.87
CA ALA A 283 6.23 9.95 -14.12
C ALA A 283 5.21 10.14 -12.98
N GLU A 284 5.29 11.25 -12.25
CA GLU A 284 4.31 11.61 -11.21
C GLU A 284 2.91 11.83 -11.82
N SER A 285 2.82 12.44 -13.00
CA SER A 285 1.54 12.64 -13.67
C SER A 285 0.87 11.31 -14.01
N ARG A 286 1.63 10.32 -14.50
CA ARG A 286 1.12 8.96 -14.77
C ARG A 286 0.58 8.31 -13.51
N ALA A 287 1.29 8.43 -12.38
CA ALA A 287 0.83 7.88 -11.11
C ALA A 287 -0.47 8.54 -10.61
N HIS A 288 -0.69 9.81 -10.92
CA HIS A 288 -1.96 10.49 -10.63
C HIS A 288 -3.13 10.05 -11.54
N MET A 289 -2.86 9.51 -12.72
CA MET A 289 -3.92 9.04 -13.63
C MET A 289 -4.70 7.87 -13.02
N ASP A 290 -4.02 6.95 -12.35
CA ASP A 290 -4.67 5.83 -11.65
C ASP A 290 -5.70 6.31 -10.62
N LEU A 291 -5.40 7.40 -9.91
CA LEU A 291 -6.32 8.01 -8.96
C LEU A 291 -7.54 8.61 -9.66
N GLN A 292 -7.30 9.35 -10.76
CA GLN A 292 -8.36 9.98 -11.53
C GLN A 292 -9.30 8.93 -12.12
N GLU A 293 -8.75 7.86 -12.70
CA GLU A 293 -9.51 6.74 -13.26
C GLU A 293 -10.42 6.11 -12.20
N LYS A 294 -9.87 5.71 -11.06
CA LYS A 294 -10.68 5.13 -9.97
C LYS A 294 -11.75 6.07 -9.44
N TYR A 295 -11.45 7.37 -9.40
CA TYR A 295 -12.41 8.39 -9.02
C TYR A 295 -13.55 8.49 -10.05
N PHE A 296 -13.24 8.52 -11.35
CA PHE A 296 -14.22 8.55 -12.42
C PHE A 296 -15.06 7.27 -12.51
N GLU A 297 -14.45 6.10 -12.33
CA GLU A 297 -15.14 4.81 -12.28
C GLU A 297 -16.19 4.80 -11.16
N ARG A 298 -15.86 5.33 -9.97
CA ARG A 298 -16.83 5.43 -8.88
C ARG A 298 -17.94 6.44 -9.15
N LEU A 299 -17.65 7.57 -9.76
CA LEU A 299 -18.69 8.51 -10.16
C LEU A 299 -19.65 7.90 -11.18
N LYS A 300 -19.14 7.12 -12.14
CA LYS A 300 -19.98 6.37 -13.10
C LYS A 300 -20.83 5.33 -12.38
N ALA A 301 -20.24 4.53 -11.50
CA ALA A 301 -20.97 3.53 -10.71
C ALA A 301 -22.05 4.17 -9.81
N GLU A 302 -21.80 5.36 -9.24
CA GLU A 302 -22.80 6.12 -8.51
C GLU A 302 -23.95 6.56 -9.43
N ALA A 303 -23.63 7.07 -10.64
CA ALA A 303 -24.64 7.48 -11.61
C ALA A 303 -25.50 6.30 -12.10
N GLU A 304 -24.90 5.16 -12.39
CA GLU A 304 -25.60 3.92 -12.75
C GLU A 304 -26.47 3.43 -11.61
N GLY A 305 -25.95 3.43 -10.38
CA GLY A 305 -26.73 3.07 -9.19
C GLY A 305 -27.93 3.99 -8.94
N ARG A 306 -27.82 5.28 -9.31
CA ARG A 306 -28.94 6.24 -9.30
C ARG A 306 -29.97 5.94 -10.38
N ALA A 307 -29.51 5.61 -11.59
CA ALA A 307 -30.39 5.22 -12.70
C ALA A 307 -31.17 3.93 -12.39
N ASP A 308 -30.51 2.91 -11.85
CA ASP A 308 -31.16 1.65 -11.46
C ASP A 308 -32.16 1.84 -10.29
N ARG A 309 -31.86 2.71 -9.32
CA ARG A 309 -32.84 3.09 -8.28
C ARG A 309 -34.08 3.76 -8.88
N ARG A 310 -33.91 4.56 -9.93
CA ARG A 310 -35.01 5.21 -10.65
C ARG A 310 -35.86 4.18 -11.40
N GLU A 311 -35.23 3.28 -12.14
CA GLU A 311 -35.94 2.20 -12.85
C GLU A 311 -36.75 1.31 -11.90
N ARG A 312 -36.20 1.05 -10.71
CA ARG A 312 -36.88 0.26 -9.67
C ARG A 312 -37.88 1.06 -8.83
N GLY A 313 -38.08 2.36 -9.10
CA GLY A 313 -38.98 3.24 -8.34
C GLY A 313 -38.57 3.48 -6.88
N LYS A 314 -37.30 3.24 -6.54
CA LYS A 314 -36.73 3.40 -5.19
C LYS A 314 -35.78 4.60 -5.14
N GLU A 315 -36.14 5.71 -5.78
CA GLU A 315 -35.35 6.96 -5.72
C GLU A 315 -35.28 7.47 -4.27
N THR A 316 -34.08 7.89 -3.85
CA THR A 316 -33.91 8.54 -2.54
C THR A 316 -34.16 10.05 -2.63
N VAL A 317 -34.44 10.71 -1.50
CA VAL A 317 -34.58 12.18 -1.44
C VAL A 317 -33.32 12.90 -1.94
N GLY A 318 -32.14 12.30 -1.73
CA GLY A 318 -30.88 12.84 -2.27
C GLY A 318 -30.80 12.77 -3.80
N ASP A 319 -31.36 11.72 -4.40
CA ASP A 319 -31.35 11.53 -5.86
C ASP A 319 -32.23 12.57 -6.56
N THR A 320 -33.38 12.93 -5.97
CA THR A 320 -34.27 13.96 -6.53
C THR A 320 -33.67 15.37 -6.46
N ILE A 321 -32.97 15.69 -5.36
CA ILE A 321 -32.23 16.96 -5.21
C ILE A 321 -31.10 17.06 -6.23
N LYS A 322 -30.27 16.01 -6.36
CA LYS A 322 -29.18 15.97 -7.35
C LYS A 322 -29.70 16.15 -8.78
N ARG A 323 -30.83 15.54 -9.11
CA ARG A 323 -31.52 15.72 -10.40
C ARG A 323 -31.97 17.17 -10.60
N ALA A 324 -32.63 17.76 -9.61
CA ALA A 324 -33.08 19.16 -9.66
C ALA A 324 -31.92 20.15 -9.85
N TRP A 325 -30.71 19.79 -9.38
CA TRP A 325 -29.49 20.59 -9.53
C TRP A 325 -28.71 20.29 -10.82
N GLY A 326 -29.25 19.48 -11.73
CA GLY A 326 -28.66 19.21 -13.05
C GLY A 326 -27.40 18.35 -13.03
N TRP A 327 -27.22 17.53 -11.99
CA TRP A 327 -26.07 16.61 -11.90
C TRP A 327 -26.19 15.41 -12.87
N ASP A 328 -27.38 15.20 -13.44
CA ASP A 328 -27.65 14.17 -14.45
C ASP A 328 -27.38 14.64 -15.88
N SER A 329 -27.30 15.96 -16.12
CA SER A 329 -27.13 16.56 -17.45
C SER A 329 -25.69 17.02 -17.75
N LYS A 330 -24.77 16.82 -16.81
CA LYS A 330 -23.34 17.14 -16.94
C LYS A 330 -22.52 15.86 -16.84
N GLN A 331 -22.64 15.00 -17.85
CA GLN A 331 -21.70 13.92 -18.11
C GLN A 331 -21.15 14.04 -19.51
#